data_AF-A0A6A0GWQ7-F1
#
_entry.id   AF-A0A6A0GWQ7-F1
#
_cell.length_a   1.000
_cell.length_b   1.000
_cell.length_c   1.000
_cell.angle_alpha   90.00
_cell.angle_beta   90.00
_cell.angle_gamma   90.00
#
_symmetry.space_group_name_H-M   'P 1'
#
loop_
_entity.id
_entity.type
_entity.pdbx_description
1 polymer ?
#
loop_
_entity_poly.entity_id
_entity_poly.type
_entity_poly.pdbx_seq_one_letter_code
_entity_poly.pdbx_strand_id
1 'polypeptide(L)'
;MFILGKLCSEVDIPPHPTAQVTSLAWHPIQRLLAVGWETGELYLWNDHEEELHQIQSLHRAAITILEFSHAGSRLVTADQSGSVVGWRSSSSGNLQTAFTHELKDSLSQVVFRASPQDRTNAAIDIKSVIRTQ
;
A
#
# COMPACT_ATOMS: atom_id res chain seq x y z
N MET A 1 -8.65 -13.04 23.49
CA MET A 1 -9.54 -11.98 24.02
C MET A 1 -10.34 -11.45 22.85
N PHE A 2 -11.63 -11.79 22.79
CA PHE A 2 -12.55 -11.46 21.69
C PHE A 2 -13.10 -10.06 21.86
N ILE A 3 -13.24 -9.28 20.77
CA ILE A 3 -14.38 -8.36 20.60
C ILE A 3 -14.89 -8.45 19.14
N LEU A 4 -16.06 -9.08 19.03
CA LEU A 4 -17.18 -8.94 18.08
C LEU A 4 -17.00 -8.19 16.74
N GLY A 5 -17.38 -8.87 15.66
CA GLY A 5 -18.05 -8.23 14.51
C GLY A 5 -17.58 -8.71 13.14
N LYS A 6 -18.02 -9.91 12.73
CA LYS A 6 -17.75 -10.56 11.43
C LYS A 6 -16.26 -10.86 11.22
N LEU A 7 -15.90 -12.15 11.21
CA LEU A 7 -14.68 -12.57 10.51
C LEU A 7 -14.86 -12.07 9.08
N CYS A 8 -14.06 -11.08 8.65
CA CYS A 8 -13.68 -11.03 7.25
C CYS A 8 -13.24 -12.46 6.91
N SER A 9 -13.74 -13.01 5.80
CA SER A 9 -13.15 -14.21 5.21
C SER A 9 -11.64 -14.06 5.35
N GLU A 10 -11.03 -15.01 6.05
CA GLU A 10 -9.58 -15.02 6.23
C GLU A 10 -9.03 -15.00 4.81
N VAL A 11 -8.50 -13.84 4.41
CA VAL A 11 -7.84 -13.70 3.12
C VAL A 11 -6.66 -14.63 3.23
N ASP A 12 -6.76 -15.78 2.57
CA ASP A 12 -5.76 -16.83 2.63
C ASP A 12 -4.55 -16.34 1.83
N ILE A 13 -3.74 -15.50 2.47
CA ILE A 13 -2.46 -15.06 1.94
C ILE A 13 -1.61 -16.34 1.92
N PRO A 14 -1.14 -16.81 0.74
CA PRO A 14 -0.41 -18.05 0.67
C PRO A 14 0.74 -18.01 1.68
N PRO A 15 0.94 -19.05 2.49
CA PRO A 15 1.98 -19.07 3.50
C PRO A 15 3.34 -19.02 2.81
N HIS A 16 3.93 -17.83 2.73
CA HIS A 16 5.32 -17.67 2.30
C HIS A 16 6.22 -18.15 3.44
N PRO A 17 6.94 -19.27 3.26
CA PRO A 17 7.82 -19.76 4.31
C PRO A 17 8.92 -18.72 4.51
N THR A 18 9.02 -18.18 5.72
CA THR A 18 10.05 -17.26 6.25
C THR A 18 9.96 -15.76 5.96
N ALA A 19 9.10 -15.28 5.06
CA ALA A 19 9.05 -13.85 4.72
C ALA A 19 8.05 -13.03 5.56
N GLN A 20 8.48 -11.89 6.13
CA GLN A 20 7.61 -10.98 6.88
C GLN A 20 7.06 -9.84 6.01
N VAL A 21 5.84 -9.39 6.36
CA VAL A 21 5.29 -8.12 5.85
C VAL A 21 6.06 -6.96 6.49
N THR A 22 6.55 -6.04 5.67
CA THR A 22 7.38 -4.91 6.10
C THR A 22 6.68 -3.57 5.93
N SER A 23 5.72 -3.48 5.01
CA SER A 23 4.96 -2.26 4.75
C SER A 23 3.54 -2.57 4.30
N LEU A 24 2.60 -1.68 4.68
CA LEU A 24 1.19 -1.76 4.34
C LEU A 24 0.68 -0.36 4.04
N ALA A 25 -0.10 -0.19 2.97
CA ALA A 25 -0.83 1.05 2.73
C ALA A 25 -2.18 0.81 2.06
N TRP A 26 -3.21 1.41 2.65
CA TRP A 26 -4.52 1.49 2.02
C TRP A 26 -4.51 2.53 0.91
N HIS A 27 -5.14 2.21 -0.21
CA HIS A 27 -5.50 3.23 -1.18
C HIS A 27 -6.49 4.21 -0.52
N PRO A 28 -6.35 5.54 -0.71
CA PRO A 28 -7.13 6.53 0.01
C PRO A 28 -8.63 6.62 -0.36
N ILE A 29 -9.10 5.81 -1.32
CA ILE A 29 -10.44 5.95 -1.94
C ILE A 29 -11.00 4.57 -2.29
N GLN A 30 -10.22 3.74 -3.00
CA GLN A 30 -10.59 2.38 -3.37
C GLN A 30 -10.31 1.42 -2.19
N ARG A 31 -11.05 0.31 -2.11
CA ARG A 31 -10.80 -0.73 -1.09
C ARG A 31 -9.67 -1.67 -1.50
N LEU A 32 -8.49 -1.07 -1.65
CA LEU A 32 -7.27 -1.78 -2.03
C LEU A 32 -6.25 -1.62 -0.92
N LEU A 33 -5.60 -2.72 -0.56
CA LEU A 33 -4.49 -2.76 0.37
C LEU A 33 -3.24 -3.20 -0.38
N ALA A 34 -2.25 -2.33 -0.45
CA ALA A 34 -0.93 -2.70 -0.94
C ALA A 34 -0.09 -3.26 0.22
N VAL A 35 0.60 -4.37 -0.04
CA VAL A 35 1.37 -5.14 0.93
C VAL A 35 2.78 -5.36 0.39
N GLY A 36 3.77 -4.86 1.12
CA GLY A 36 5.18 -5.04 0.80
C GLY A 36 5.87 -6.04 1.73
N TRP A 37 6.71 -6.89 1.15
CA TRP A 37 7.36 -7.99 1.85
C TRP A 37 8.87 -7.76 1.99
N GLU A 38 9.49 -8.45 2.95
CA GLU A 38 10.95 -8.41 3.16
C GLU A 38 11.76 -8.92 1.94
N THR A 39 11.14 -9.73 1.10
CA THR A 39 11.70 -10.31 -0.12
C THR A 39 11.68 -9.35 -1.32
N GLY A 40 11.02 -8.19 -1.20
CA GLY A 40 10.76 -7.27 -2.31
C GLY A 40 9.48 -7.56 -3.08
N GLU A 41 8.74 -8.60 -2.69
CA GLU A 41 7.44 -8.86 -3.30
C GLU A 41 6.46 -7.76 -2.92
N LEU A 42 5.63 -7.37 -3.89
CA LEU A 42 4.55 -6.40 -3.73
C LEU A 42 3.25 -7.09 -4.09
N TYR A 43 2.29 -7.04 -3.19
CA TYR A 43 0.94 -7.57 -3.40
C TYR A 43 -0.09 -6.46 -3.30
N LEU A 44 -1.20 -6.64 -3.99
CA LEU A 44 -2.36 -5.79 -3.91
C LEU A 44 -3.58 -6.66 -3.61
N TRP A 45 -4.19 -6.41 -2.47
CA TRP A 45 -5.43 -7.05 -2.06
C TRP A 45 -6.63 -6.16 -2.40
N ASN A 46 -7.62 -6.75 -3.05
CA ASN A 46 -8.89 -6.10 -3.36
C ASN A 46 -9.99 -6.65 -2.44
N ASP A 47 -10.49 -5.80 -1.52
CA ASP A 47 -11.59 -6.16 -0.60
C ASP A 47 -12.89 -6.50 -1.34
N HIS A 48 -13.14 -5.86 -2.49
CA HIS A 48 -14.37 -6.06 -3.23
C HIS A 48 -14.41 -7.41 -3.95
N GLU A 49 -13.27 -7.84 -4.48
CA GLU A 49 -13.13 -9.10 -5.21
C GLU A 49 -12.70 -10.24 -4.27
N GLU A 50 -12.26 -9.91 -3.05
CA GLU A 50 -11.62 -10.81 -2.09
C GLU A 50 -10.37 -11.49 -2.69
N GLU A 51 -9.73 -10.84 -3.67
CA GLU A 51 -8.58 -11.37 -4.40
C GLU A 51 -7.27 -10.69 -3.99
N LEU A 52 -6.21 -11.49 -3.94
CA LEU A 52 -4.85 -11.04 -3.67
C LEU A 52 -3.99 -11.24 -4.92
N HIS A 53 -3.49 -10.15 -5.49
CA HIS A 53 -2.66 -10.19 -6.69
C HIS A 53 -1.22 -9.85 -6.38
N GLN A 54 -0.29 -10.65 -6.90
CA GLN A 54 1.12 -10.27 -6.91
C GLN A 54 1.35 -9.26 -8.03
N ILE A 55 1.96 -8.12 -7.67
CA ILE A 55 2.36 -7.08 -8.59
C ILE A 55 3.82 -7.30 -8.95
N GLN A 56 4.11 -7.49 -10.24
CA GLN A 56 5.48 -7.65 -10.71
C GLN A 56 6.26 -6.36 -10.46
N SER A 57 7.20 -6.40 -9.51
CA SER A 57 8.11 -5.30 -9.18
C SER A 57 9.56 -5.67 -9.53
N LEU A 58 10.44 -4.67 -9.48
CA LEU A 58 11.89 -4.84 -9.62
C LEU A 58 12.60 -4.94 -8.27
N HIS A 59 11.85 -4.81 -7.17
CA HIS A 59 12.41 -4.84 -5.81
C HIS A 59 13.01 -6.21 -5.50
N ARG A 60 14.14 -6.21 -4.81
CA ARG A 60 14.88 -7.43 -4.43
C ARG A 60 15.26 -7.46 -2.96
N ALA A 61 14.77 -6.49 -2.21
CA ALA A 61 15.00 -6.32 -0.78
C ALA A 61 13.71 -5.83 -0.12
N ALA A 62 13.74 -5.72 1.22
CA ALA A 62 12.57 -5.34 2.00
C ALA A 62 11.98 -4.01 1.51
N ILE A 63 10.68 -4.00 1.23
CA ILE A 63 9.96 -2.79 0.84
C ILE A 63 9.82 -1.89 2.07
N THR A 64 10.61 -0.82 2.11
CA THR A 64 10.66 0.13 3.22
C THR A 64 9.72 1.32 3.03
N ILE A 65 9.35 1.62 1.78
CA ILE A 65 8.42 2.70 1.44
C ILE A 65 7.29 2.13 0.60
N LEU A 66 6.06 2.47 0.99
CA LEU A 66 4.84 2.13 0.28
C LEU A 66 3.83 3.26 0.53
N GLU A 67 3.68 4.18 -0.42
CA GLU A 67 2.85 5.39 -0.22
C GLU A 67 2.00 5.69 -1.45
N PHE A 68 0.68 5.79 -1.25
CA PHE A 68 -0.25 6.30 -2.26
C PHE A 68 -0.28 7.83 -2.23
N SER A 69 -0.47 8.45 -3.40
CA SER A 69 -0.81 9.88 -3.45
C SER A 69 -2.20 10.10 -2.85
N HIS A 70 -2.47 11.31 -2.36
CA HIS A 70 -3.77 11.70 -1.79
C HIS A 70 -4.96 11.40 -2.72
N ALA A 71 -4.78 11.62 -4.03
CA ALA A 71 -5.80 11.32 -5.04
C ALA A 71 -5.86 9.83 -5.43
N GLY A 72 -4.99 8.97 -4.89
CA GLY A 72 -4.91 7.54 -5.17
C GLY A 72 -4.34 7.16 -6.54
N SER A 73 -4.25 8.10 -7.49
CA SER A 73 -3.79 7.84 -8.87
C SER A 73 -2.30 7.48 -9.02
N ARG A 74 -1.53 7.54 -7.93
CA ARG A 74 -0.10 7.23 -7.90
C ARG A 74 0.22 6.40 -6.66
N LEU A 75 1.18 5.50 -6.79
CA LEU A 75 1.84 4.84 -5.68
C LEU A 75 3.35 4.99 -5.90
N VAL A 76 4.11 5.17 -4.82
CA VAL A 76 5.58 5.02 -4.84
C VAL A 76 5.94 3.90 -3.88
N THR A 77 6.77 2.99 -4.37
CA THR A 77 7.40 1.95 -3.56
C THR A 77 8.91 2.08 -3.62
N ALA A 78 9.58 1.80 -2.51
CA ALA A 78 11.03 1.69 -2.49
C ALA A 78 11.48 0.57 -1.56
N ASP A 79 12.62 -0.05 -1.89
CA ASP A 79 13.23 -1.07 -1.05
C ASP A 79 14.50 -0.58 -0.35
N GLN A 80 14.98 -1.40 0.59
CA GLN A 80 16.18 -1.13 1.38
C GLN A 80 17.47 -1.01 0.53
N SER A 81 17.48 -1.53 -0.69
CA SER A 81 18.62 -1.41 -1.61
C SER A 81 18.59 -0.10 -2.41
N GLY A 82 17.51 0.66 -2.29
CA GLY A 82 17.27 1.93 -2.95
C GLY A 82 16.67 1.81 -4.36
N SER A 83 16.14 0.64 -4.71
CA SER A 83 15.26 0.52 -5.87
C SER A 83 13.95 1.24 -5.59
N VAL A 84 13.51 2.08 -6.52
CA VAL A 84 12.30 2.91 -6.42
C VAL A 84 11.44 2.64 -7.62
N VAL A 85 10.17 2.33 -7.40
CA VAL A 85 9.19 2.16 -8.47
C VAL A 85 8.03 3.12 -8.25
N GLY A 86 7.76 3.92 -9.27
CA GLY A 86 6.57 4.75 -9.34
C GLY A 86 5.49 4.04 -10.15
N TRP A 87 4.26 4.08 -9.67
CA TRP A 87 3.11 3.41 -10.28
C TRP A 87 2.01 4.40 -10.62
N ARG A 88 1.30 4.14 -11.72
CA ARG A 88 -0.04 4.69 -11.99
C ARG A 88 -1.07 3.70 -11.49
N SER A 89 -1.97 4.16 -10.62
CA SER A 89 -3.12 3.36 -10.19
C SER A 89 -4.34 3.75 -11.04
N SER A 90 -5.02 2.74 -11.60
CA SER A 90 -6.27 2.94 -12.33
C SER A 90 -7.48 2.92 -11.39
N SER A 91 -8.63 3.37 -11.90
CA SER A 91 -9.92 3.24 -11.19
C SER A 91 -10.38 1.79 -11.01
N SER A 92 -9.78 0.85 -11.74
CA SER A 92 -10.07 -0.58 -11.65
C SER A 92 -9.09 -1.32 -10.71
N GLY A 93 -8.34 -0.58 -9.89
CA GLY A 93 -7.35 -1.14 -8.97
C GLY A 93 -6.10 -1.75 -9.61
N ASN A 94 -5.83 -1.49 -10.88
CA ASN A 94 -4.60 -1.97 -11.52
C ASN A 94 -3.44 -1.00 -11.27
N LEU A 95 -2.25 -1.55 -11.04
CA LEU A 95 -1.00 -0.80 -10.97
C LEU A 95 -0.18 -0.99 -12.25
N GLN A 96 0.23 0.11 -12.86
CA GLN A 96 1.15 0.11 -14.00
C GLN A 96 2.40 0.91 -13.67
N THR A 97 3.57 0.36 -13.97
CA THR A 97 4.84 1.05 -13.76
C THR A 97 4.88 2.35 -14.58
N ALA A 98 5.11 3.46 -13.90
CA ALA A 98 5.31 4.77 -14.48
C ALA A 98 6.80 5.08 -14.68
N PHE A 99 7.63 4.71 -13.70
CA PHE A 99 9.08 4.86 -13.74
C PHE A 99 9.76 3.91 -12.74
N THR A 100 11.07 3.72 -12.92
CA THR A 100 11.94 3.04 -11.98
C THR A 100 13.24 3.82 -11.83
N HIS A 101 13.77 3.88 -10.61
CA HIS A 101 15.08 4.45 -10.30
C HIS A 101 15.85 3.53 -9.36
N GLU A 102 17.17 3.49 -9.52
CA GLU A 102 18.08 2.78 -8.63
C GLU A 102 18.94 3.82 -7.91
N LEU A 103 18.58 4.11 -6.68
CA LEU A 103 19.38 4.92 -5.77
C LEU A 103 20.27 3.92 -5.04
N LYS A 104 21.59 4.11 -5.01
CA LYS A 104 22.51 3.14 -4.39
C LYS A 104 22.46 3.17 -2.85
N ASP A 105 21.37 3.64 -2.28
CA ASP A 105 21.16 3.84 -0.85
C ASP A 105 19.67 3.83 -0.51
N SER A 106 19.35 3.44 0.72
CA SER A 106 17.98 3.32 1.21
C SER A 106 17.32 4.70 1.28
N LEU A 107 16.09 4.79 0.80
CA LEU A 107 15.27 5.98 0.99
C LEU A 107 14.73 6.02 2.43
N SER A 108 14.74 7.21 3.02
CA SER A 108 14.15 7.44 4.35
C SER A 108 12.67 7.78 4.28
N GLN A 109 12.26 8.50 3.24
CA GLN A 109 10.88 8.98 3.09
C GLN A 109 10.60 9.36 1.64
N VAL A 110 9.32 9.31 1.31
CA VAL A 110 8.72 9.94 0.13
C VAL A 110 7.60 10.83 0.65
N VAL A 111 7.28 11.90 -0.08
CA VAL A 111 6.13 12.75 0.24
C VAL A 111 5.49 13.18 -1.06
N PHE A 112 4.20 12.87 -1.23
CA PHE A 112 3.43 13.49 -2.29
C PHE A 112 3.09 14.93 -1.95
N ARG A 113 3.38 15.84 -2.89
CA ARG A 113 2.90 17.22 -2.78
C ARG A 113 1.38 17.22 -2.72
N ALA A 114 0.82 17.67 -1.61
CA ALA A 114 -0.61 17.95 -1.51
C ALA A 114 -0.97 19.11 -2.45
N SER A 115 -1.94 18.89 -3.33
CA SER A 115 -2.53 19.99 -4.08
C SER A 115 -3.59 20.67 -3.21
N PRO A 116 -3.80 22.00 -3.29
CA PRO A 116 -4.86 22.68 -2.54
C PRO A 116 -6.26 22.10 -2.81
N GLN A 117 -6.47 21.45 -3.96
CA GLN A 117 -7.72 20.80 -4.32
C GLN A 117 -7.97 19.49 -3.56
N ASP A 118 -6.93 18.83 -3.03
CA ASP A 118 -7.08 17.57 -2.26
C ASP A 118 -7.65 17.83 -0.85
N ARG A 119 -7.54 19.05 -0.32
CA ARG A 119 -7.95 19.38 1.06
C ARG A 119 -9.47 19.43 1.27
N THR A 120 -10.27 19.59 0.22
CA THR A 120 -11.73 19.71 0.36
C THR A 120 -12.41 18.37 0.66
N ASN A 121 -11.74 17.24 0.38
CA ASN A 121 -12.28 15.90 0.62
C ASN A 121 -11.80 15.27 1.93
N ALA A 122 -10.81 15.88 2.59
CA ALA A 122 -10.33 15.45 3.91
C ALA A 122 -11.24 16.00 5.03
N ALA A 123 -12.56 15.90 4.86
CA ALA A 123 -13.49 16.15 5.96
C ALA A 123 -13.18 15.12 7.05
N ILE A 124 -12.57 15.63 8.12
CA ILE A 124 -12.10 14.90 9.29
C ILE A 124 -13.28 14.12 9.86
N ASP A 125 -13.29 12.79 9.69
CA ASP A 125 -14.27 11.93 10.37
C ASP A 125 -13.80 11.71 11.82
N ILE A 126 -14.21 12.63 12.68
CA ILE A 126 -13.94 12.64 14.13
C ILE A 126 -14.68 11.47 14.83
N LYS A 127 -15.50 10.67 14.12
CA LYS A 127 -16.24 9.54 14.73
C LYS A 127 -15.35 8.38 15.16
N SER A 128 -14.09 8.30 14.74
CA SER A 128 -13.16 7.26 15.18
C SER A 128 -12.52 7.53 16.56
N VAL A 129 -12.69 8.73 17.13
CA VAL A 129 -11.96 9.16 18.35
C VAL A 129 -12.74 8.93 19.66
N ILE A 130 -14.01 8.52 19.61
CA ILE A 130 -14.77 8.21 20.85
C ILE A 130 -15.22 6.76 20.86
N ARG A 131 -14.38 5.87 21.40
CA ARG A 131 -14.87 4.68 22.10
C ARG A 131 -14.90 5.00 23.58
N THR A 132 -16.06 5.40 24.08
CA THR A 132 -16.32 5.45 25.53
C THR A 132 -16.48 4.02 26.07
N GLN A 133 -16.01 3.84 27.30
CA GLN A 133 -15.97 2.60 28.08
C GLN A 133 -17.34 1.95 28.28
#